data_AF-A0A2D6M5T1-F1
#
_entry.id   AF-A0A2D6M5T1-F1
#
_cell.length_a   1.000
_cell.length_b   1.000
_cell.length_c   1.000
_cell.angle_alpha   90.00
_cell.angle_beta   90.00
_cell.angle_gamma   90.00
#
_symmetry.space_group_name_H-M   'P 1'
#
loop_
_entity.id
_entity.type
_entity.pdbx_description
1 polymer ?
#
loop_
_entity_poly.entity_id
_entity_poly.type
_entity_poly.pdbx_seq_one_letter_code
_entity_poly.pdbx_strand_id
1 'polypeptide(L)'
;MTEEKPPFEKIYPCGIRVQWFPALAAKFSDRLEEIAEKILDEVTELEETRIFFHRFQFEDEEVIIATSWDDDLDILSADADLVAYLDLVGEADLDGDGEALPVLMPVPASVAETTH
;
A
#
# COMPACT_ATOMS: atom_id res chain seq x y z
N MET A 1 -1.37 -19.10 -18.91
CA MET A 1 -2.45 -19.04 -17.91
C MET A 1 -1.75 -19.01 -16.56
N THR A 2 -1.37 -17.81 -16.12
CA THR A 2 -0.81 -17.61 -14.79
C THR A 2 -1.99 -17.72 -13.83
N GLU A 3 -2.00 -18.71 -12.93
CA GLU A 3 -2.99 -18.73 -11.85
C GLU A 3 -2.76 -17.48 -11.00
N GLU A 4 -3.64 -16.49 -11.12
CA GLU A 4 -3.71 -15.37 -10.19
C GLU A 4 -4.08 -15.94 -8.83
N LYS A 5 -3.10 -15.99 -7.92
CA LYS A 5 -3.38 -16.34 -6.53
C LYS A 5 -4.25 -15.22 -5.95
N PRO A 6 -5.37 -15.51 -5.28
CA PRO A 6 -6.11 -14.47 -4.59
C PRO A 6 -5.24 -13.81 -3.52
N PRO A 7 -5.51 -12.54 -3.16
CA PRO A 7 -4.92 -11.94 -1.97
C PRO A 7 -5.15 -12.84 -0.76
N PHE A 8 -4.20 -12.85 0.17
CA PHE A 8 -4.36 -13.60 1.41
C PHE A 8 -4.09 -12.70 2.61
N GLU A 9 -4.75 -13.01 3.72
CA GLU A 9 -4.73 -12.18 4.91
C GLU A 9 -4.02 -12.85 6.09
N LYS A 10 -3.49 -12.02 6.99
CA LYS A 10 -2.97 -12.43 8.30
C LYS A 10 -3.33 -11.38 9.34
N ILE A 11 -3.86 -11.83 10.47
CA ILE A 11 -4.14 -10.98 11.64
C ILE A 11 -2.94 -11.07 12.60
N TYR A 12 -2.39 -9.92 12.96
CA TYR A 12 -1.25 -9.80 13.86
C TYR A 12 -1.69 -9.56 15.31
N PRO A 13 -0.87 -9.92 16.32
CA PRO A 13 -1.25 -9.82 17.73
C PRO A 13 -1.62 -8.41 18.22
N CYS A 14 -1.18 -7.37 17.51
CA CYS A 14 -1.53 -5.97 17.75
C CYS A 14 -2.94 -5.58 17.27
N GLY A 15 -3.73 -6.52 16.73
CA GLY A 15 -5.09 -6.25 16.25
C GLY A 15 -5.15 -5.66 14.84
N ILE A 16 -4.04 -5.71 14.09
CA ILE A 16 -3.99 -5.26 12.70
C ILE A 16 -4.11 -6.47 11.77
N ARG A 17 -5.03 -6.37 10.80
CA ARG A 17 -5.19 -7.34 9.71
C ARG A 17 -4.41 -6.84 8.49
N VAL A 18 -3.43 -7.60 8.01
CA VAL A 18 -2.72 -7.28 6.76
C VAL A 18 -3.20 -8.20 5.65
N GLN A 19 -3.64 -7.61 4.54
CA GLN A 19 -3.97 -8.31 3.31
C GLN A 19 -2.86 -8.13 2.28
N TRP A 20 -2.32 -9.23 1.78
CA TRP A 20 -1.21 -9.27 0.84
C TRP A 20 -1.70 -9.44 -0.59
N PHE A 21 -1.41 -8.47 -1.45
CA PHE A 21 -1.72 -8.59 -2.86
C PHE A 21 -0.72 -9.51 -3.59
N PRO A 22 -1.15 -10.17 -4.69
CA PRO A 22 -0.40 -11.29 -5.27
C PRO A 22 0.95 -10.88 -5.85
N ALA A 23 1.05 -9.68 -6.42
CA ALA A 23 2.30 -9.15 -6.97
C ALA A 23 3.38 -9.00 -5.89
N LEU A 24 3.02 -8.39 -4.76
CA LEU A 24 3.89 -8.26 -3.60
C LEU A 24 4.25 -9.62 -3.00
N ALA A 25 3.23 -10.48 -2.78
CA ALA A 25 3.40 -11.82 -2.23
C ALA A 25 4.27 -12.73 -3.09
N ALA A 26 4.18 -12.63 -4.42
CA ALA A 26 5.00 -13.41 -5.33
C ALA A 26 6.46 -12.95 -5.32
N LYS A 27 6.69 -11.64 -5.21
CA LYS A 27 8.04 -11.05 -5.25
C LYS A 27 8.81 -11.23 -3.95
N PHE A 28 8.13 -11.10 -2.81
CA PHE A 28 8.75 -11.12 -1.48
C PHE A 28 8.22 -12.23 -0.59
N SER A 29 7.89 -13.40 -1.17
CA SER A 29 7.22 -14.50 -0.47
C SER A 29 7.90 -14.97 0.83
N ASP A 30 9.23 -14.88 0.90
CA ASP A 30 10.06 -15.26 2.03
C ASP A 30 10.31 -14.11 3.04
N ARG A 31 9.87 -12.88 2.70
CA ARG A 31 10.10 -11.66 3.48
C ARG A 31 8.83 -10.92 3.86
N LEU A 32 7.66 -11.54 3.66
CA LEU A 32 6.38 -10.94 4.03
C LEU A 32 6.28 -10.60 5.51
N GLU A 33 6.93 -11.34 6.40
CA GLU A 33 6.97 -10.99 7.83
C GLU A 33 7.78 -9.72 8.10
N GLU A 34 8.90 -9.50 7.39
CA GLU A 34 9.69 -8.28 7.51
C GLU A 34 8.95 -7.06 6.95
N ILE A 35 8.26 -7.24 5.82
CA ILE A 35 7.37 -6.21 5.27
C ILE A 35 6.23 -5.94 6.26
N ALA A 36 5.70 -6.98 6.92
CA ALA A 36 4.65 -6.82 7.91
C ALA A 36 5.12 -6.01 9.10
N GLU A 37 6.28 -6.33 9.67
CA GLU A 37 6.86 -5.57 10.79
C GLU A 37 6.95 -4.09 10.44
N LYS A 38 7.42 -3.76 9.23
CA LYS A 38 7.47 -2.39 8.76
C LYS A 38 6.09 -1.74 8.62
N ILE A 39 5.10 -2.45 8.06
CA ILE A 39 3.71 -1.97 8.00
C ILE A 39 3.17 -1.70 9.41
N LEU A 40 3.39 -2.61 10.35
CA LEU A 40 2.91 -2.48 11.71
C LEU A 40 3.56 -1.28 12.42
N ASP A 41 4.86 -1.06 12.24
CA ASP A 41 5.57 0.09 12.79
C ASP A 41 4.99 1.39 12.23
N GLU A 42 4.89 1.53 10.90
CA GLU A 42 4.32 2.71 10.25
C GLU A 42 2.89 2.96 10.74
N VAL A 43 2.02 1.95 10.69
CA VAL A 43 0.61 2.08 11.08
C VAL A 43 0.45 2.41 12.57
N THR A 44 1.33 1.89 13.44
CA THR A 44 1.29 2.19 14.88
C THR A 44 1.78 3.60 15.17
N GLU A 45 2.83 4.07 14.48
CA GLU A 45 3.39 5.41 14.68
C GLU A 45 2.40 6.52 14.28
N LEU A 46 1.57 6.26 13.28
CA LEU A 46 0.73 7.30 12.72
C LEU A 46 -0.45 7.68 13.61
N GLU A 47 -0.82 6.87 14.61
CA GLU A 47 -1.96 7.05 15.54
C GLU A 47 -3.32 7.46 14.89
N GLU A 48 -3.36 7.57 13.57
CA GLU A 48 -4.46 8.11 12.79
C GLU A 48 -5.29 6.95 12.26
N THR A 49 -6.52 6.87 12.75
CA THR A 49 -7.56 5.92 12.36
C THR A 49 -8.03 6.09 10.89
N ARG A 50 -7.36 6.93 10.08
CA ARG A 50 -7.74 7.29 8.71
C ARG A 50 -6.52 7.52 7.83
N ILE A 51 -5.75 6.48 7.56
CA ILE A 51 -4.66 6.53 6.59
C ILE A 51 -5.22 6.09 5.24
N PHE A 52 -5.27 7.01 4.27
CA PHE A 52 -5.83 6.72 2.94
C PHE A 52 -4.85 5.95 2.05
N PHE A 53 -3.57 6.36 2.02
CA PHE A 53 -2.50 5.70 1.28
C PHE A 53 -1.13 6.07 1.87
N HIS A 54 -0.36 5.07 2.27
CA HIS A 54 1.03 5.23 2.69
C HIS A 54 1.95 4.42 1.80
N ARG A 55 3.16 4.94 1.58
CA ARG A 55 4.17 4.28 0.77
C ARG A 55 5.48 4.25 1.52
N PHE A 56 6.19 3.15 1.39
CA PHE A 56 7.54 3.04 1.90
C PHE A 56 8.41 2.25 0.92
N GLN A 57 9.69 2.58 0.93
CA GLN A 57 10.71 1.88 0.16
C GLN A 57 11.05 0.56 0.85
N PHE A 58 11.09 -0.53 0.08
CA PHE A 58 11.53 -1.84 0.52
C PHE A 58 12.45 -2.43 -0.56
N GLU A 59 13.74 -2.49 -0.25
CA GLU A 59 14.78 -2.78 -1.23
C GLU A 59 14.74 -1.78 -2.42
N ASP A 60 14.68 -2.31 -3.65
CA ASP A 60 14.59 -1.52 -4.89
C ASP A 60 13.12 -1.26 -5.31
N GLU A 61 12.16 -1.57 -4.45
CA GLU A 61 10.72 -1.49 -4.74
C GLU A 61 9.98 -0.54 -3.77
N GLU A 62 8.82 -0.03 -4.22
CA GLU A 62 7.89 0.69 -3.37
C GLU A 62 6.70 -0.18 -3.02
N VAL A 63 6.37 -0.22 -1.73
CA VAL A 63 5.17 -0.86 -1.21
C VAL A 63 4.17 0.23 -0.85
N ILE A 64 2.94 0.07 -1.30
CA ILE A 64 1.80 0.92 -0.93
C ILE A 64 0.90 0.17 0.05
N ILE A 65 0.47 0.87 1.09
CA ILE A 65 -0.48 0.41 2.10
C ILE A 65 -1.71 1.32 2.03
N ALA A 66 -2.89 0.74 1.89
CA ALA A 66 -4.14 1.42 2.17
C ALA A 66 -4.69 0.89 3.50
N THR A 67 -5.04 1.76 4.45
CA THR A 67 -5.66 1.29 5.70
C THR A 67 -7.13 1.64 5.77
N SER A 68 -7.88 0.80 6.46
CA SER A 68 -9.30 1.02 6.73
C SER A 68 -9.67 0.46 8.09
N TRP A 69 -10.46 1.21 8.85
CA TRP A 69 -11.01 0.73 10.11
C TRP A 69 -12.29 -0.07 9.86
N ASP A 70 -12.34 -1.29 10.40
CA ASP A 70 -13.53 -2.13 10.40
C ASP A 70 -14.28 -1.94 11.73
N ASP A 71 -15.35 -1.15 11.71
CA ASP A 71 -16.15 -0.82 12.90
C ASP A 71 -16.85 -2.05 13.51
N ASP A 72 -17.19 -3.05 12.68
CA ASP A 72 -17.91 -4.26 13.14
C ASP A 72 -16.97 -5.23 13.85
N LEU A 73 -15.73 -5.34 13.36
CA LEU A 73 -14.71 -6.24 13.90
C LEU A 73 -13.77 -5.55 14.91
N ASP A 74 -13.84 -4.22 15.03
CA ASP A 74 -12.95 -3.40 15.87
C ASP A 74 -11.46 -3.64 15.51
N ILE A 75 -11.18 -3.73 14.19
CA ILE A 75 -9.87 -4.11 13.64
C ILE A 75 -9.44 -3.11 12.57
N LEU A 76 -8.17 -2.69 12.64
CA LEU A 76 -7.54 -1.94 11.57
C LEU A 76 -7.04 -2.89 10.48
N SER A 77 -7.48 -2.67 9.25
CA SER A 77 -7.05 -3.42 8.08
C SER A 77 -6.02 -2.64 7.29
N ALA A 78 -5.02 -3.32 6.76
CA ALA A 78 -3.95 -2.78 5.94
C ALA A 78 -3.79 -3.63 4.67
N ASP A 79 -4.12 -3.05 3.53
CA ASP A 79 -4.01 -3.65 2.20
C ASP A 79 -2.65 -3.29 1.62
N ALA A 80 -1.77 -4.28 1.48
CA ALA A 80 -0.39 -4.08 1.03
C ALA A 80 -0.16 -4.59 -0.40
N ASP A 81 0.37 -3.72 -1.25
CA ASP A 81 0.64 -4.02 -2.66
C ASP A 81 1.95 -3.35 -3.13
N LEU A 82 2.45 -3.77 -4.30
CA LEU A 82 3.56 -3.10 -4.98
C LEU A 82 3.05 -1.86 -5.70
N VAL A 83 3.84 -0.79 -5.71
CA VAL A 83 3.66 0.31 -6.65
C VAL A 83 4.14 -0.14 -8.02
N ALA A 84 3.25 -0.19 -9.01
CA ALA A 84 3.60 -0.57 -10.38
C ALA A 84 4.21 0.60 -11.16
N TYR A 85 3.63 1.79 -11.03
CA TYR A 85 4.12 3.02 -11.63
C TYR A 85 3.52 4.24 -10.93
N LEU A 86 4.05 5.42 -11.26
CA LEU A 86 3.48 6.70 -10.85
C LEU A 86 2.68 7.29 -12.01
N ASP A 87 1.39 7.54 -11.78
CA ASP A 87 0.49 8.15 -12.76
C ASP A 87 0.45 9.67 -12.60
N LEU A 88 0.41 10.40 -13.71
CA LEU A 88 0.31 11.85 -13.71
C LEU A 88 -1.17 12.26 -13.62
N VAL A 89 -1.58 12.77 -12.47
CA VAL A 89 -3.00 13.13 -12.22
C VAL A 89 -3.31 14.61 -12.40
N GLY A 90 -2.28 15.44 -12.55
CA GLY A 90 -2.45 16.87 -12.79
C GLY A 90 -1.18 17.65 -12.53
N GLU A 91 -1.32 18.96 -12.46
CA GLU A 91 -0.25 19.90 -12.13
C GLU A 91 -0.74 20.82 -11.01
N ALA A 92 0.14 21.11 -10.04
CA ALA A 92 -0.17 21.98 -8.93
C ALA A 92 1.02 22.91 -8.64
N ASP A 93 0.73 24.19 -8.45
CA ASP A 93 1.68 25.16 -7.91
C ASP A 93 1.69 25.02 -6.38
N LEU A 94 2.67 24.27 -5.87
CA LEU A 94 2.78 23.95 -4.44
C LEU A 94 3.41 25.10 -3.64
N ASP A 95 4.21 25.93 -4.30
CA ASP A 95 5.01 26.98 -3.66
C ASP A 95 4.39 28.37 -3.84
N GLY A 96 3.37 28.51 -4.69
CA GLY A 96 2.68 29.75 -4.98
C GLY A 96 3.48 30.72 -5.85
N ASP A 97 4.47 30.21 -6.59
CA ASP A 97 5.38 31.01 -7.42
C ASP A 97 4.95 31.10 -8.90
N GLY A 98 3.85 30.42 -9.26
CA GLY A 98 3.31 30.35 -10.61
C GLY A 98 3.93 29.25 -11.47
N GLU A 99 4.90 28.46 -10.96
CA GLU A 99 5.42 27.27 -11.62
C GLU A 99 4.68 26.02 -11.11
N ALA A 100 3.84 25.45 -11.98
CA ALA A 100 3.12 24.23 -11.64
C ALA A 100 4.04 23.00 -11.78
N LEU A 101 4.04 22.14 -10.76
CA LEU A 101 4.75 20.87 -10.76
C LEU A 101 3.78 19.70 -11.01
N PRO A 102 4.24 18.63 -11.69
CA PRO A 102 3.42 17.45 -11.91
C PRO A 102 3.07 16.76 -10.58
N VAL A 103 1.79 16.49 -10.37
CA VAL A 103 1.29 15.68 -9.26
C VAL A 103 1.26 14.22 -9.69
N LEU A 104 2.10 13.42 -9.04
CA LEU A 104 2.23 11.99 -9.31
C LEU A 104 1.54 11.16 -8.23
N MET A 105 0.70 10.23 -8.65
CA MET A 105 -0.03 9.29 -7.78
C MET A 105 0.50 7.87 -7.97
N PRO A 106 0.86 7.15 -6.89
CA PRO A 106 1.26 5.77 -7.01
C PRO A 106 0.08 4.88 -7.42
N VAL A 107 0.29 4.02 -8.41
CA VAL A 107 -0.69 3.03 -8.86
C VAL A 107 -0.33 1.65 -8.30
N PRO A 108 -1.19 1.01 -7.48
CA PRO A 108 -0.97 -0.36 -7.02
C PRO A 108 -0.95 -1.36 -8.19
N ALA A 109 -0.13 -2.39 -8.09
CA ALA A 109 -0.01 -3.43 -9.11
C ALA A 109 -1.35 -4.14 -9.38
N SER A 110 -2.13 -4.38 -8.35
CA SER A 110 -3.49 -4.95 -8.45
C SER A 110 -4.46 -4.10 -9.26
N VAL A 111 -4.25 -2.78 -9.33
CA VAL A 111 -5.05 -1.86 -10.16
C VAL A 111 -4.48 -1.79 -11.58
N ALA A 112 -3.15 -1.72 -11.70
CA ALA A 112 -2.44 -1.61 -12.97
C ALA A 112 -2.77 -2.75 -13.95
N GLU A 113 -2.93 -3.98 -13.46
CA GLU A 113 -3.26 -5.15 -14.30
C GLU A 113 -4.63 -5.07 -14.99
N THR A 114 -5.51 -4.15 -14.58
CA THR A 114 -6.85 -3.97 -15.18
C THR A 114 -6.90 -2.99 -16.35
N THR A 115 -5.80 -2.32 -16.69
CA THR A 115 -5.75 -1.35 -17.80
C THR A 115 -5.37 -2.06 -19.11
N HIS A 116 -6.36 -2.64 -19.80
CA HIS A 116 -6.22 -3.26 -21.12
C HIS A 116 -6.99 -2.50 -22.21
#